data_AF-A0A0C4G459-F1
#
_entry.id   AF-A0A0C4G459-F1
#
_cell.length_a   1.000
_cell.length_b   1.000
_cell.length_c   1.000
_cell.angle_alpha   90.00
_cell.angle_beta   90.00
_cell.angle_gamma   90.00
#
_symmetry.space_group_name_H-M   'P 1'
#
loop_
_entity.id
_entity.type
_entity.pdbx_description
1 polymer ?
#
loop_
_entity_poly.entity_id
_entity_poly.type
_entity_poly.pdbx_seq_one_letter_code
_entity_poly.pdbx_strand_id
1 'polypeptide(L)' 'RYSDYPDAYTSWNVVSSIGSTISIVGIIMFILILWESMITNRTIMFSANMSSSTEWLQNNPPAEHSYSELPMISSF' A
#
# COMPACT_ATOMS: atom_id res chain seq x y z
N ARG A 1 -0.99 29.16 -14.42
CA ARG A 1 -0.28 27.97 -14.94
C ARG A 1 0.73 28.49 -15.95
N TYR A 2 2.02 28.41 -15.66
CA TYR A 2 3.05 28.90 -16.56
C TYR A 2 3.47 27.75 -17.48
N SER A 3 3.35 27.96 -18.79
CA SER A 3 3.89 27.03 -19.80
C SER A 3 5.41 27.13 -19.86
N ASP A 4 5.93 28.35 -19.73
CA ASP A 4 7.34 28.67 -19.80
C ASP A 4 7.83 29.28 -18.49
N TYR A 5 9.10 29.06 -18.19
CA TYR A 5 9.74 29.53 -16.98
C TYR A 5 11.14 30.09 -17.31
N PRO A 6 11.64 31.07 -16.53
CA PRO A 6 12.98 31.61 -16.71
C PRO A 6 14.07 30.52 -16.64
N ASP A 7 15.17 30.70 -17.38
CA ASP A 7 16.27 29.73 -17.48
C ASP A 7 16.86 29.31 -16.13
N ALA A 8 16.78 30.17 -15.11
CA ALA A 8 17.22 29.89 -13.75
C ALA A 8 16.52 28.67 -13.10
N TYR A 9 15.31 28.30 -13.54
CA TYR A 9 14.55 27.18 -12.99
C TYR A 9 14.71 25.87 -13.80
N THR A 10 15.48 25.89 -14.89
CA THR A 10 15.66 24.73 -15.77
C THR A 10 16.21 23.51 -15.04
N SER A 11 17.26 23.68 -14.23
CA SER A 11 17.89 22.59 -13.49
C SER A 11 16.89 21.86 -12.57
N TRP A 12 16.12 22.61 -11.78
CA TRP A 12 15.11 22.06 -10.87
C TRP A 12 13.95 21.40 -11.60
N ASN A 13 13.51 21.97 -12.72
CA ASN A 13 12.45 21.37 -13.53
C ASN A 13 12.90 20.06 -14.20
N VAL A 14 14.16 19.97 -14.63
CA VAL A 14 14.72 18.72 -15.17
C VAL A 14 14.76 17.63 -14.10
N VAL A 15 15.25 17.93 -12.90
CA VAL A 15 15.25 16.99 -11.77
C VAL A 15 13.83 16.57 -11.41
N SER A 16 12.90 17.52 -11.34
CA SER A 16 11.48 17.24 -11.09
C SER A 16 10.86 16.33 -12.15
N SER A 17 11.24 16.50 -13.41
CA SER A 17 10.74 15.69 -14.53
C SER A 17 11.32 14.28 -14.51
N ILE A 18 12.57 14.12 -14.09
CA ILE A 18 13.16 12.79 -13.86
C ILE A 18 12.47 12.09 -12.68
N GLY A 19 12.16 12.83 -11.61
CA GLY A 19 11.40 12.29 -10.49
C GLY A 19 10.00 11.80 -10.88
N SER A 20 9.32 12.52 -11.78
CA SER A 20 7.99 12.12 -12.26
C SER A 20 8.01 10.88 -13.16
N THR A 21 9.06 10.66 -13.95
CA THR A 21 9.19 9.42 -14.73
C THR A 21 9.47 8.23 -13.81
N ILE A 22 10.29 8.40 -12.78
CA ILE A 22 10.54 7.36 -11.77
C ILE A 22 9.23 6.99 -11.04
N SER A 23 8.39 7.96 -10.68
CA SER A 23 7.12 7.68 -10.02
C SER A 23 6.13 6.94 -10.93
N ILE A 24 6.09 7.26 -12.23
CA ILE A 24 5.29 6.52 -13.21
C ILE A 24 5.74 5.06 -13.28
N VAL A 25 7.05 4.81 -13.36
CA VAL A 25 7.59 3.44 -13.35
C VAL A 25 7.23 2.73 -12.04
N GLY A 26 7.29 3.41 -10.90
CA GLY A 26 6.89 2.88 -9.60
C GLY A 26 5.42 2.42 -9.56
N ILE A 27 4.51 3.21 -10.15
CA ILE A 27 3.08 2.85 -10.22
C ILE A 27 2.86 1.62 -11.10
N ILE A 28 3.54 1.53 -12.25
CA ILE A 28 3.45 0.37 -13.13
C ILE A 28 3.94 -0.89 -12.40
N MET A 29 5.07 -0.80 -11.69
CA MET A 29 5.59 -1.91 -10.89
C MET A 29 4.62 -2.31 -9.77
N PHE A 30 4.00 -1.36 -9.09
CA PHE A 30 3.00 -1.64 -8.05
C PHE A 30 1.80 -2.43 -8.60
N ILE A 31 1.28 -2.04 -9.78
CA ILE A 31 0.19 -2.76 -10.43
C ILE A 31 0.60 -4.20 -10.77
N LEU A 32 1.82 -4.40 -11.28
CA LEU A 32 2.32 -5.74 -11.61
C LEU A 32 2.48 -6.63 -10.37
N ILE A 33 2.96 -6.09 -9.24
CA ILE A 33 3.06 -6.83 -7.97
C ILE A 33 1.67 -7.24 -7.47
N LEU A 34 0.70 -6.31 -7.50
CA LEU A 34 -0.68 -6.62 -7.12
C LEU A 34 -1.27 -7.71 -8.01
N TRP A 35 -1.13 -7.56 -9.33
CA TRP A 35 -1.62 -8.55 -10.30
C TRP A 35 -1.01 -9.93 -10.04
N GLU A 36 0.31 -10.02 -9.86
CA GLU A 36 1.00 -11.28 -9.60
C GLU A 36 0.51 -11.94 -8.30
N SER A 37 0.32 -11.14 -7.25
CA SER A 37 -0.15 -11.63 -5.95
C SER A 37 -1.55 -12.24 -6.03
N MET A 38 -2.45 -11.66 -6.83
CA MET A 38 -3.82 -12.14 -7.02
C MET A 38 -3.87 -13.44 -7.84
N ILE A 39 -2.96 -13.62 -8.81
CA ILE A 39 -2.91 -14.86 -9.59
C ILE A 39 -2.32 -16.01 -8.77
N THR A 40 -1.26 -15.74 -8.01
CA THR A 40 -0.51 -16.79 -7.30
C THR A 40 -1.16 -17.26 -6.00
N ASN A 41 -2.13 -16.51 -5.45
CA ASN A 41 -2.96 -16.89 -4.29
C ASN A 41 -2.15 -17.56 -3.15
N ARG A 42 -1.03 -16.94 -2.76
CA ARG A 42 -0.16 -17.46 -1.70
C ARG A 42 -0.87 -17.31 -0.34
N THR A 43 -1.20 -18.42 0.30
CA THR A 43 -1.83 -18.42 1.63
C THR A 43 -0.83 -18.05 2.73
N ILE A 44 -1.32 -17.33 3.75
CA ILE A 44 -0.50 -16.90 4.88
C ILE A 44 -0.40 -18.06 5.88
N MET A 45 0.82 -18.53 6.17
CA MET A 45 1.04 -19.64 7.11
C MET A 45 1.26 -19.17 8.55
N PHE A 46 1.94 -18.03 8.74
CA PHE A 46 2.20 -17.44 10.06
C PHE A 46 2.13 -15.91 9.94
N SER A 47 1.52 -15.25 10.92
CA SER A 47 1.51 -13.78 11.03
C SER A 47 2.50 -13.33 12.11
N ALA A 48 3.20 -12.23 11.85
CA ALA A 48 4.08 -11.56 12.82
C ALA A 48 3.44 -10.29 13.40
N ASN A 49 2.11 -10.18 13.32
CA ASN A 49 1.38 -8.98 13.68
C ASN A 49 1.34 -8.81 15.20
N MET A 50 1.43 -7.56 15.67
CA MET A 50 1.25 -7.25 17.08
C MET A 50 -0.24 -7.44 17.45
N SER A 51 -0.52 -8.10 18.57
CA SER A 51 -1.89 -8.36 19.06
C SER A 51 -2.57 -7.11 19.64
N SER A 52 -2.11 -5.91 19.29
CA SER A 52 -2.64 -4.63 19.80
C SER A 52 -3.95 -4.22 19.15
N SER A 53 -4.22 -4.66 17.91
CA SER A 53 -5.51 -4.45 17.24
C SER A 53 -6.24 -5.76 17.00
N THR A 54 -7.57 -5.72 17.14
CA THR A 54 -8.45 -6.89 17.03
C THR A 54 -8.60 -7.40 15.61
N GLU A 55 -8.29 -6.60 14.59
CA GLU A 55 -8.34 -6.99 13.18
C GLU A 55 -7.41 -8.18 12.88
N TRP A 56 -6.26 -8.27 13.56
CA TRP A 56 -5.28 -9.33 13.36
C TRP A 56 -5.67 -10.66 14.01
N LEU A 57 -6.78 -10.71 14.76
CA LEU A 57 -7.35 -11.94 15.31
C LEU A 57 -8.27 -12.65 14.31
N GLN A 58 -8.66 -11.98 13.21
CA GLN A 58 -9.54 -12.56 12.19
C GLN A 58 -8.77 -13.46 11.21
N ASN A 59 -9.53 -14.31 10.49
CA ASN A 59 -9.01 -15.08 9.36
C ASN A 59 -8.73 -14.17 8.16
N ASN A 60 -7.84 -14.62 7.26
CA ASN A 60 -7.53 -13.95 6.00
C ASN A 60 -8.00 -14.83 4.82
N PRO A 61 -9.16 -14.58 4.18
CA PRO A 61 -10.09 -13.46 4.38
C PRO A 61 -11.04 -13.64 5.58
N PRO A 62 -11.61 -12.54 6.11
CA PRO A 62 -12.61 -12.61 7.18
C PRO A 62 -13.92 -13.20 6.67
N ALA A 63 -14.69 -13.83 7.55
CA ALA A 63 -16.05 -14.27 7.25
C ALA A 63 -17.00 -13.07 7.13
N GLU A 64 -18.08 -13.22 6.36
CA GLU A 64 -19.14 -12.19 6.22
C GLU A 64 -19.68 -11.74 7.58
N HIS A 65 -19.97 -12.70 8.46
CA HIS A 65 -20.22 -12.46 9.87
C HIS A 65 -18.95 -12.74 10.66
N SER A 66 -18.16 -11.69 10.87
CA SER A 66 -16.79 -11.82 11.36
C SER A 66 -16.67 -12.19 12.84
N TYR A 67 -17.71 -11.92 13.65
CA TYR A 67 -17.75 -12.26 15.07
C TYR A 67 -19.13 -12.83 15.43
N SER A 68 -19.16 -13.93 16.18
CA SER A 68 -20.36 -14.36 16.89
C SER A 68 -20.57 -13.53 18.16
N GLU A 69 -19.48 -13.17 18.83
CA GLU A 69 -19.44 -12.30 20.01
C GLU A 69 -18.20 -11.39 19.93
N LEU A 70 -18.33 -10.13 20.37
CA LEU A 70 -17.23 -9.17 20.30
C LEU A 70 -16.17 -9.47 21.37
N PRO A 71 -14.87 -9.36 21.06
CA PRO A 71 -13.81 -9.52 22.05
C PRO A 71 -13.89 -8.40 23.10
N MET A 72 -13.76 -8.77 24.38
CA MET A 72 -13.67 -7.79 25.46
C MET A 72 -12.35 -7.04 25.38
N ILE A 73 -12.41 -5.73 25.17
CA ILE A 73 -11.24 -4.86 25.22
C ILE A 73 -11.08 -4.38 26.67
N SER A 74 -10.19 -5.01 27.43
CA SER A 74 -9.73 -4.48 28.71
C SER A 74 -8.43 -3.72 28.49
N SER A 75 -8.52 -2.39 28.47
CA SER A 75 -7.34 -1.52 28.40
C SER A 75 -6.53 -1.60 29.69
N PHE A 76 -5.22 -1.81 29.58
CA PHE A 76 -4.23 -1.28 30.50
C PHE A 76 -3.24 -0.43 29.71
#